data_AF-A0A8W8NA89-F1
#
_entry.id   AF-A0A8W8NA89-F1
#
_cell.length_a   1.000
_cell.length_b   1.000
_cell.length_c   1.000
_cell.angle_alpha   90.00
_cell.angle_beta   90.00
_cell.angle_gamma   90.00
#
_symmetry.space_group_name_H-M   'P 1'
#
loop_
_entity.id
_entity.type
_entity.pdbx_description
1 polymer ?
#
loop_
_entity_poly.entity_id
_entity_poly.type
_entity_poly.pdbx_seq_one_letter_code
_entity_poly.pdbx_strand_id
1 'polypeptide(L)'
;MHDFVTPNRSCLMTKTTFHCFRKNLAANRVGGTCQIGADKMEQNETLQCKVLKKSQELQQYTNNGVQMMFFNLVCADKTKFYNLRVYQKHKFNNISVGRCYKFINTINKGENRYWVVASSLIAFTSRVDVPEELLKNIPLLPEETPITGASPVKYRREHLAVRLLNIKDPSGTAKICLFGDNAEMNFEVNDGVEISGLYRKTYMGKQQLTSSRVTTCRFQDVEDISITSTDLMDDDFLPDDMDGKRTVKITVTDIMDFDVYHCCSSRGCYDKKLVNKKCPTCGSEEEQEKKSCRVQLLYSTSEKTNQKITIWRPTLSEIIKQEVNLGSSDEFLEQISSLLPISFEADIIDNKLQNIK
;
A
#
# COMPACT_ATOMS: atom_id res chain seq x y z
N MET A 1 -57.99 -62.08 40.92
CA MET A 1 -56.97 -62.34 41.97
C MET A 1 -55.60 -62.39 41.29
N HIS A 2 -54.53 -61.66 41.62
CA HIS A 2 -54.34 -60.31 42.20
C HIS A 2 -52.90 -59.83 41.82
N ASP A 3 -52.54 -58.57 41.56
CA ASP A 3 -53.26 -57.33 41.16
C ASP A 3 -52.24 -56.24 40.70
N PHE A 4 -52.65 -54.96 40.72
CA PHE A 4 -51.96 -53.67 40.50
C PHE A 4 -50.54 -53.50 41.17
N VAL A 5 -49.67 -52.53 40.83
CA VAL A 5 -49.85 -51.05 40.66
C VAL A 5 -48.71 -50.42 39.80
N THR A 6 -49.01 -49.36 39.03
CA THR A 6 -48.06 -48.36 38.46
C THR A 6 -48.25 -46.99 39.16
N PRO A 7 -47.26 -46.05 39.24
CA PRO A 7 -47.20 -44.99 38.20
C PRO A 7 -45.88 -44.17 38.02
N ASN A 8 -45.80 -43.41 36.90
CA ASN A 8 -45.22 -42.04 36.74
C ASN A 8 -43.70 -41.78 36.94
N ARG A 9 -43.07 -40.69 36.42
CA ARG A 9 -43.23 -39.85 35.19
C ARG A 9 -42.04 -38.85 35.11
N SER A 10 -41.55 -38.54 33.89
CA SER A 10 -40.98 -37.24 33.44
C SER A 10 -39.66 -36.61 33.97
N CYS A 11 -39.06 -35.80 33.08
CA CYS A 11 -38.15 -34.65 33.28
C CYS A 11 -36.61 -34.80 33.35
N LEU A 12 -35.97 -34.68 32.18
CA LEU A 12 -35.13 -33.53 31.75
C LEU A 12 -34.55 -32.57 32.84
N MET A 13 -33.22 -32.34 32.80
CA MET A 13 -32.49 -31.04 32.80
C MET A 13 -31.15 -31.00 33.60
N THR A 14 -30.05 -30.79 32.85
CA THR A 14 -28.97 -29.80 33.12
C THR A 14 -27.85 -29.97 34.18
N LYS A 15 -26.68 -29.43 33.77
CA LYS A 15 -25.53 -28.88 34.54
C LYS A 15 -24.64 -29.91 35.29
N THR A 16 -23.34 -30.04 35.06
CA THR A 16 -22.22 -29.10 34.72
C THR A 16 -21.67 -28.31 35.92
N THR A 17 -20.58 -28.83 36.50
CA THR A 17 -19.39 -28.09 37.02
C THR A 17 -18.27 -29.12 37.21
N PHE A 18 -17.14 -29.08 36.49
CA PHE A 18 -15.97 -28.19 36.66
C PHE A 18 -15.28 -28.27 38.02
N HIS A 19 -14.12 -28.95 38.06
CA HIS A 19 -13.11 -28.77 39.10
C HIS A 19 -12.28 -27.51 38.80
N CYS A 20 -12.00 -26.71 39.83
CA CYS A 20 -11.26 -25.46 39.72
C CYS A 20 -9.82 -25.58 40.26
N PHE A 21 -8.98 -24.64 39.80
CA PHE A 21 -7.54 -24.52 40.04
C PHE A 21 -7.10 -24.44 41.51
N ARG A 22 -5.83 -24.80 41.77
CA ARG A 22 -5.06 -24.29 42.91
C ARG A 22 -4.34 -23.00 42.53
N LYS A 23 -4.56 -21.93 43.31
CA LYS A 23 -3.83 -20.65 43.27
C LYS A 23 -2.71 -20.62 44.32
N ASN A 24 -1.74 -19.74 44.08
CA ASN A 24 -0.97 -18.94 45.05
C ASN A 24 -0.42 -17.73 44.25
N LEU A 25 -0.29 -16.49 44.73
CA LEU A 25 -0.34 -15.93 46.09
C LEU A 25 -0.98 -14.52 46.11
N ALA A 26 -1.30 -14.06 47.33
CA ALA A 26 -1.55 -12.71 47.87
C ALA A 26 -1.40 -11.41 47.01
N ALA A 27 -1.97 -10.25 47.37
CA ALA A 27 -3.11 -9.89 48.24
C ALA A 27 -3.35 -8.36 48.16
N ASN A 28 -4.61 -7.91 48.01
CA ASN A 28 -5.19 -6.77 48.75
C ASN A 28 -6.65 -6.53 48.31
N ARG A 29 -7.53 -6.20 49.28
CA ARG A 29 -8.94 -5.86 49.05
C ARG A 29 -9.14 -4.36 49.28
N VAL A 30 -9.62 -3.63 48.27
CA VAL A 30 -10.67 -2.59 48.43
C VAL A 30 -11.59 -2.73 47.21
N GLY A 31 -12.89 -2.48 47.40
CA GLY A 31 -13.93 -2.90 46.46
C GLY A 31 -13.93 -2.19 45.10
N GLY A 32 -14.07 -2.97 44.04
CA GLY A 32 -14.39 -2.53 42.69
C GLY A 32 -15.01 -3.70 41.93
N THR A 33 -16.19 -3.49 41.35
CA THR A 33 -16.94 -4.54 40.63
C THR A 33 -16.28 -4.85 39.28
N CYS A 34 -15.47 -5.90 39.22
CA CYS A 34 -15.01 -6.45 37.95
C CYS A 34 -16.14 -7.26 37.30
N GLN A 35 -16.89 -6.61 36.39
CA GLN A 35 -17.61 -7.33 35.34
C GLN A 35 -16.57 -8.01 34.45
N ILE A 36 -16.41 -9.33 34.60
CA ILE A 36 -15.65 -10.13 33.65
C ILE A 36 -16.44 -10.13 32.34
N GLY A 37 -15.85 -9.56 31.29
CA GLY A 37 -16.46 -9.51 29.97
C GLY A 37 -16.81 -10.90 29.48
N ALA A 38 -18.01 -11.07 28.93
CA ALA A 38 -18.43 -12.33 28.35
C ALA A 38 -17.56 -12.66 27.14
N ASP A 39 -16.99 -13.87 27.12
CA ASP A 39 -16.44 -14.45 25.90
C ASP A 39 -17.51 -14.40 24.81
N LYS A 40 -17.18 -13.79 23.66
CA LYS A 40 -18.08 -13.77 22.50
C LYS A 40 -18.27 -15.21 22.03
N MET A 41 -19.43 -15.80 22.31
CA MET A 41 -19.84 -17.08 21.72
C MET A 41 -19.68 -17.00 20.20
N GLU A 42 -18.89 -17.91 19.63
CA GLU A 42 -18.76 -18.06 18.19
C GLU A 42 -20.12 -18.39 17.60
N GLN A 43 -20.69 -17.45 16.82
CA GLN A 43 -21.99 -17.63 16.22
C GLN A 43 -21.86 -18.46 14.94
N ASN A 44 -22.56 -19.59 14.92
CA ASN A 44 -22.65 -20.47 13.77
C ASN A 44 -23.75 -19.95 12.83
N GLU A 45 -23.34 -19.54 11.64
CA GLU A 45 -24.23 -18.97 10.63
C GLU A 45 -24.47 -19.92 9.45
N THR A 46 -25.40 -19.54 8.59
CA THR A 46 -25.69 -20.23 7.32
C THR A 46 -25.71 -19.22 6.20
N LEU A 47 -24.82 -19.39 5.22
CA LEU A 47 -24.66 -18.50 4.08
C LEU A 47 -25.16 -19.19 2.80
N GLN A 48 -25.83 -18.44 1.94
CA GLN A 48 -26.17 -18.88 0.58
C GLN A 48 -25.66 -17.82 -0.40
N CYS A 49 -24.63 -18.17 -1.17
CA CYS A 49 -23.87 -17.19 -1.95
C CYS A 49 -23.28 -17.80 -3.24
N LYS A 50 -22.96 -16.93 -4.19
CA LYS A 50 -22.25 -17.24 -5.43
C LYS A 50 -20.75 -17.04 -5.21
N VAL A 51 -19.92 -18.01 -5.60
CA VAL A 51 -18.46 -17.88 -5.56
C VAL A 51 -18.01 -16.97 -6.70
N LEU A 52 -17.29 -15.90 -6.39
CA LEU A 52 -16.78 -14.92 -7.35
C LEU A 52 -15.26 -15.03 -7.55
N LYS A 53 -14.52 -15.34 -6.48
CA LYS A 53 -13.10 -15.73 -6.53
C LYS A 53 -12.82 -16.93 -5.64
N LYS A 54 -11.69 -17.59 -5.91
CA LYS A 54 -11.17 -18.75 -5.18
C LYS A 54 -9.65 -18.79 -5.33
N SER A 55 -8.93 -19.16 -4.27
CA SER A 55 -7.48 -19.41 -4.32
C SER A 55 -7.09 -20.34 -5.48
N GLN A 56 -5.98 -20.02 -6.15
CA GLN A 56 -5.46 -20.85 -7.24
C GLN A 56 -4.86 -22.17 -6.73
N GLU A 57 -4.40 -22.19 -5.48
CA GLU A 57 -3.80 -23.34 -4.81
C GLU A 57 -4.29 -23.48 -3.35
N LEU A 58 -3.90 -24.57 -2.68
CA LEU A 58 -4.12 -24.75 -1.25
C LEU A 58 -3.05 -23.98 -0.46
N GLN A 59 -3.48 -23.06 0.39
CA GLN A 59 -2.64 -22.33 1.32
C GLN A 59 -2.37 -23.17 2.58
N GLN A 60 -1.26 -22.89 3.26
CA GLN A 60 -0.82 -23.64 4.44
C GLN A 60 -0.19 -22.77 5.52
N TYR A 61 -0.35 -23.17 6.78
CA TYR A 61 0.33 -22.57 7.93
C TYR A 61 0.50 -23.60 9.06
N THR A 62 1.38 -23.30 10.01
CA THR A 62 1.60 -24.15 11.19
C THR A 62 0.94 -23.53 12.41
N ASN A 63 0.06 -24.28 13.07
CA ASN A 63 -0.59 -23.88 14.32
C ASN A 63 -0.30 -24.92 15.40
N ASN A 64 0.35 -24.53 16.50
CA ASN A 64 0.75 -25.44 17.59
C ASN A 64 1.51 -26.69 17.11
N GLY A 65 2.37 -26.55 16.11
CA GLY A 65 3.12 -27.65 15.48
C GLY A 65 2.34 -28.50 14.47
N VAL A 66 1.04 -28.24 14.28
CA VAL A 66 0.20 -28.93 13.29
C VAL A 66 0.12 -28.12 11.99
N GLN A 67 0.45 -28.75 10.87
CA GLN A 67 0.30 -28.16 9.53
C GLN A 67 -1.19 -28.15 9.13
N MET A 68 -1.74 -26.96 8.98
CA MET A 68 -3.11 -26.70 8.57
C MET A 68 -3.13 -26.30 7.09
N MET A 69 -4.07 -26.83 6.31
CA MET A 69 -4.29 -26.46 4.91
C MET A 69 -5.67 -25.82 4.75
N PHE A 70 -5.75 -24.77 3.94
CA PHE A 70 -6.98 -24.05 3.66
C PHE A 70 -7.00 -23.48 2.24
N PHE A 71 -8.12 -22.88 1.86
CA PHE A 71 -8.22 -21.99 0.69
C PHE A 71 -9.27 -20.93 0.96
N ASN A 72 -9.10 -19.75 0.36
CA ASN A 72 -10.01 -18.63 0.50
C ASN A 72 -10.99 -18.57 -0.68
N LEU A 73 -12.16 -18.00 -0.43
CA LEU A 73 -13.20 -17.68 -1.41
C LEU A 73 -13.69 -16.25 -1.17
N VAL A 74 -13.85 -15.48 -2.24
CA VAL A 74 -14.72 -14.30 -2.22
C VAL A 74 -16.06 -14.74 -2.79
N CYS A 75 -17.11 -14.65 -1.97
CA CYS A 75 -18.48 -14.96 -2.35
C CYS A 75 -19.36 -13.71 -2.26
N ALA A 76 -20.53 -13.71 -2.90
CA ALA A 76 -21.52 -12.65 -2.76
C ALA A 76 -22.96 -13.17 -2.71
N ASP A 77 -23.83 -12.39 -2.08
CA ASP A 77 -25.29 -12.51 -2.22
C ASP A 77 -25.88 -11.29 -2.93
N LYS A 78 -27.17 -10.99 -2.69
CA LYS A 78 -27.88 -9.84 -3.26
C LYS A 78 -27.46 -8.48 -2.69
N THR A 79 -26.76 -8.46 -1.56
CA THR A 79 -26.51 -7.27 -0.74
C THR A 79 -25.04 -7.02 -0.47
N LYS A 80 -24.23 -8.07 -0.30
CA LYS A 80 -22.84 -7.92 0.15
C LYS A 80 -21.92 -9.07 -0.28
N PHE A 81 -20.62 -8.83 -0.09
CA PHE A 81 -19.57 -9.84 -0.19
C PHE A 81 -19.39 -10.61 1.12
N TYR A 82 -18.76 -11.77 1.00
CA TYR A 82 -18.32 -12.63 2.09
C TYR A 82 -16.92 -13.17 1.78
N ASN A 83 -16.02 -13.07 2.74
CA ASN A 83 -14.70 -13.69 2.68
C ASN A 83 -14.73 -14.99 3.48
N LEU A 84 -14.63 -16.14 2.80
CA LEU A 84 -14.70 -17.46 3.42
C LEU A 84 -13.32 -18.13 3.39
N ARG A 85 -12.79 -18.51 4.56
CA ARG A 85 -11.62 -19.39 4.69
C ARG A 85 -12.08 -20.83 4.88
N VAL A 86 -11.69 -21.73 3.98
CA VAL A 86 -12.19 -23.12 3.93
C VAL A 86 -11.09 -24.11 4.29
N TYR A 87 -11.21 -24.74 5.46
CA TYR A 87 -10.27 -25.75 5.97
C TYR A 87 -10.54 -27.16 5.43
N GLN A 88 -11.67 -27.37 4.74
CA GLN A 88 -12.01 -28.64 4.12
C GLN A 88 -11.23 -28.85 2.80
N LYS A 89 -9.92 -29.11 2.87
CA LYS A 89 -9.04 -29.24 1.68
C LYS A 89 -9.59 -30.15 0.56
N HIS A 90 -10.29 -31.24 0.92
CA HIS A 90 -10.92 -32.17 -0.04
C HIS A 90 -12.08 -31.56 -0.85
N LYS A 91 -12.59 -30.38 -0.46
CA LYS A 91 -13.59 -29.61 -1.20
C LYS A 91 -12.97 -28.68 -2.24
N PHE A 92 -11.65 -28.46 -2.23
CA PHE A 92 -10.97 -27.52 -3.13
C PHE A 92 -11.35 -27.75 -4.59
N ASN A 93 -11.21 -28.98 -5.11
CA ASN A 93 -11.55 -29.29 -6.51
C ASN A 93 -13.06 -29.28 -6.81
N ASN A 94 -13.91 -29.36 -5.78
CA ASN A 94 -15.37 -29.42 -5.91
C ASN A 94 -16.03 -28.03 -5.87
N ILE A 95 -15.32 -27.01 -5.35
CA ILE A 95 -15.76 -25.62 -5.35
C ILE A 95 -15.18 -24.91 -6.58
N SER A 96 -16.08 -24.31 -7.37
CA SER A 96 -15.77 -23.65 -8.63
C SER A 96 -16.35 -22.24 -8.67
N VAL A 97 -15.59 -21.31 -9.25
CA VAL A 97 -16.02 -19.92 -9.47
C VAL A 97 -17.27 -19.90 -10.36
N GLY A 98 -18.17 -18.95 -10.10
CA GLY A 98 -19.43 -18.77 -10.81
C GLY A 98 -20.59 -19.64 -10.30
N ARG A 99 -20.33 -20.70 -9.52
CA ARG A 99 -21.39 -21.55 -8.94
C ARG A 99 -21.89 -21.04 -7.59
N CYS A 100 -23.10 -21.45 -7.23
CA CYS A 100 -23.77 -21.09 -5.99
C CYS A 100 -23.72 -22.24 -4.98
N TYR A 101 -23.37 -21.93 -3.74
CA TYR A 101 -23.25 -22.90 -2.65
C TYR A 101 -23.97 -22.40 -1.39
N LYS A 102 -24.46 -23.35 -0.60
CA LYS A 102 -24.94 -23.12 0.75
C LYS A 102 -23.92 -23.66 1.74
N PHE A 103 -23.37 -22.78 2.56
CA PHE A 103 -22.45 -23.10 3.64
C PHE A 103 -23.25 -23.05 4.94
N ILE A 104 -23.31 -24.17 5.66
CA ILE A 104 -24.08 -24.32 6.91
C ILE A 104 -23.09 -24.51 8.05
N ASN A 105 -23.38 -23.94 9.22
CA ASN A 105 -22.55 -24.05 10.41
C ASN A 105 -21.15 -23.46 10.17
N THR A 106 -21.10 -22.23 9.62
CA THR A 106 -19.88 -21.45 9.42
C THR A 106 -19.61 -20.55 10.62
N ILE A 107 -18.36 -20.49 11.08
CA ILE A 107 -17.97 -19.65 12.21
C ILE A 107 -17.80 -18.21 11.73
N ASN A 108 -18.57 -17.27 12.25
CA ASN A 108 -18.35 -15.84 12.02
C ASN A 108 -17.07 -15.36 12.75
N LYS A 109 -16.20 -14.64 12.04
CA LYS A 109 -14.90 -14.12 12.54
C LYS A 109 -14.76 -12.60 12.43
N GLY A 110 -15.80 -11.87 12.02
CA GLY A 110 -15.75 -10.42 11.86
C GLY A 110 -16.67 -9.95 10.74
N GLU A 111 -16.51 -8.69 10.31
CA GLU A 111 -17.36 -8.11 9.26
C GLU A 111 -17.25 -8.90 7.95
N ASN A 112 -18.30 -9.67 7.67
CA ASN A 112 -18.43 -10.55 6.51
C ASN A 112 -17.31 -11.61 6.35
N ARG A 113 -16.58 -11.93 7.43
CA ARG A 113 -15.52 -12.96 7.44
C ARG A 113 -16.00 -14.23 8.12
N TYR A 114 -15.81 -15.37 7.45
CA TYR A 114 -16.35 -16.66 7.90
C TYR A 114 -15.35 -17.80 7.71
N TRP A 115 -15.28 -18.71 8.67
CA TRP A 115 -14.51 -19.94 8.55
C TRP A 115 -15.41 -21.15 8.32
N VAL A 116 -15.07 -21.95 7.31
CA VAL A 116 -15.72 -23.21 6.95
C VAL A 116 -14.81 -24.34 7.44
N VAL A 117 -15.14 -24.87 8.62
CA VAL A 117 -14.36 -25.86 9.36
C VAL A 117 -14.86 -27.29 9.10
N ALA A 118 -14.25 -28.30 9.71
CA ALA A 118 -14.63 -29.70 9.51
C ALA A 118 -16.11 -30.02 9.87
N SER A 119 -16.70 -29.28 10.81
CA SER A 119 -18.11 -29.39 11.21
C SER A 119 -19.10 -28.57 10.36
N SER A 120 -18.61 -27.81 9.37
CA SER A 120 -19.47 -27.07 8.44
C SER A 120 -19.96 -27.98 7.30
N LEU A 121 -21.19 -27.77 6.81
CA LEU A 121 -21.67 -28.44 5.59
C LEU A 121 -21.53 -27.51 4.38
N ILE A 122 -21.06 -28.04 3.25
CA ILE A 122 -21.06 -27.33 1.97
C ILE A 122 -21.93 -28.11 0.99
N ALA A 123 -23.01 -27.49 0.51
CA ALA A 123 -23.95 -28.06 -0.44
C ALA A 123 -24.10 -27.15 -1.68
N PHE A 124 -24.47 -27.73 -2.83
CA PHE A 124 -24.98 -26.94 -3.94
C PHE A 124 -26.34 -26.33 -3.60
N THR A 125 -26.66 -25.18 -4.19
CA THR A 125 -27.93 -24.49 -3.94
C THR A 125 -28.46 -23.83 -5.21
N SER A 126 -29.70 -23.35 -5.15
CA SER A 126 -30.32 -22.55 -6.21
C SER A 126 -29.49 -21.30 -6.54
N ARG A 127 -29.69 -20.80 -7.78
CA ARG A 127 -29.01 -19.60 -8.30
C ARG A 127 -29.18 -18.42 -7.35
N VAL A 128 -28.06 -17.78 -7.02
CA VAL A 128 -28.01 -16.51 -6.29
C VAL A 128 -27.65 -15.42 -7.30
N ASP A 129 -28.59 -14.51 -7.55
CA ASP A 129 -28.36 -13.33 -8.39
C ASP A 129 -27.61 -12.26 -7.61
N VAL A 130 -26.47 -11.84 -8.14
CA VAL A 130 -25.58 -10.82 -7.57
C VAL A 130 -25.69 -9.57 -8.46
N PRO A 131 -26.01 -8.38 -7.91
CA PRO A 131 -26.08 -7.13 -8.66
C PRO A 131 -24.80 -6.81 -9.44
N GLU A 132 -24.94 -6.27 -10.66
CA GLU A 132 -23.80 -5.89 -11.51
C GLU A 132 -22.91 -4.81 -10.88
N GLU A 133 -23.47 -3.94 -10.06
CA GLU A 133 -22.71 -2.90 -9.34
C GLU A 133 -21.74 -3.50 -8.31
N LEU A 134 -22.12 -4.59 -7.64
CA LEU A 134 -21.20 -5.36 -6.82
C LEU A 134 -20.13 -6.02 -7.70
N LEU A 135 -20.50 -6.64 -8.82
CA LEU A 135 -19.55 -7.31 -9.72
C LEU A 135 -18.45 -6.37 -10.30
N LYS A 136 -18.62 -5.05 -10.25
CA LYS A 136 -17.57 -4.07 -10.60
C LYS A 136 -16.48 -3.92 -9.52
N ASN A 137 -16.80 -4.21 -8.27
CA ASN A 137 -15.96 -3.95 -7.09
C ASN A 137 -15.72 -5.25 -6.29
N ILE A 138 -15.41 -6.36 -6.96
CA ILE A 138 -15.16 -7.65 -6.30
C ILE A 138 -13.85 -7.56 -5.49
N PRO A 139 -13.87 -7.84 -4.16
CA PRO A 139 -12.68 -7.83 -3.33
C PRO A 139 -11.53 -8.69 -3.87
N LEU A 140 -10.30 -8.34 -3.49
CA LEU A 140 -9.16 -9.25 -3.58
C LEU A 140 -9.36 -10.42 -2.61
N LEU A 141 -8.86 -11.60 -2.97
CA LEU A 141 -8.63 -12.65 -1.96
C LEU A 141 -7.56 -12.16 -0.97
N PRO A 142 -7.55 -12.61 0.30
CA PRO A 142 -6.53 -12.20 1.26
C PRO A 142 -5.09 -12.42 0.76
N GLU A 143 -4.86 -13.51 0.02
CA GLU A 143 -3.57 -13.81 -0.61
C GLU A 143 -3.27 -12.98 -1.89
N GLU A 144 -4.27 -12.30 -2.47
CA GLU A 144 -4.09 -11.35 -3.57
C GLU A 144 -3.86 -9.92 -3.06
N THR A 145 -4.17 -9.62 -1.79
CA THR A 145 -4.09 -8.26 -1.25
C THR A 145 -2.62 -7.82 -1.11
N PRO A 146 -2.22 -6.70 -1.72
CA PRO A 146 -0.82 -6.29 -1.69
C PRO A 146 -0.39 -5.79 -0.31
N ILE A 147 0.76 -6.25 0.17
CA ILE A 147 1.33 -5.89 1.47
C ILE A 147 2.44 -4.84 1.34
N THR A 148 2.53 -3.89 2.28
CA THR A 148 3.58 -2.87 2.35
C THR A 148 4.80 -3.25 3.20
N GLY A 149 5.98 -2.97 2.66
CA GLY A 149 7.15 -2.56 3.41
C GLY A 149 7.32 -1.05 3.26
N ALA A 150 7.10 -0.29 4.34
CA ALA A 150 7.10 1.17 4.31
C ALA A 150 8.45 1.77 4.73
N SER A 151 8.95 2.74 3.96
CA SER A 151 10.06 3.60 4.41
C SER A 151 9.58 4.61 5.47
N PRO A 152 10.49 5.20 6.26
CA PRO A 152 10.20 6.44 6.97
C PRO A 152 9.76 7.56 6.01
N VAL A 153 9.03 8.55 6.52
CA VAL A 153 8.77 9.80 5.78
C VAL A 153 10.05 10.63 5.72
N LYS A 154 10.43 11.09 4.54
CA LYS A 154 11.46 12.12 4.36
C LYS A 154 10.83 13.38 3.79
N TYR A 155 11.15 14.54 4.36
CA TYR A 155 10.74 15.83 3.81
C TYR A 155 11.82 16.35 2.86
N ARG A 156 11.42 16.79 1.66
CA ARG A 156 12.30 17.47 0.70
C ARG A 156 11.83 18.89 0.44
N ARG A 157 12.78 19.82 0.26
CA ARG A 157 12.53 21.25 0.07
C ARG A 157 11.59 21.80 1.14
N GLU A 158 11.94 21.48 2.39
CA GLU A 158 11.33 21.91 3.66
C GLU A 158 9.86 21.53 3.91
N HIS A 159 9.06 21.24 2.88
CA HIS A 159 7.60 21.02 3.02
C HIS A 159 7.02 19.86 2.20
N LEU A 160 7.76 19.21 1.29
CA LEU A 160 7.22 18.08 0.52
C LEU A 160 7.56 16.75 1.21
N ALA A 161 6.59 16.18 1.94
CA ALA A 161 6.66 14.81 2.41
C ALA A 161 6.81 13.82 1.24
N VAL A 162 7.68 12.84 1.41
CA VAL A 162 7.92 11.74 0.46
C VAL A 162 8.07 10.44 1.26
N ARG A 163 7.41 9.37 0.81
CA ARG A 163 7.58 8.01 1.35
C ARG A 163 7.72 7.02 0.20
N LEU A 164 8.55 6.00 0.36
CA LEU A 164 8.57 4.83 -0.53
C LEU A 164 7.81 3.69 0.14
N LEU A 165 6.97 3.01 -0.63
CA LEU A 165 6.42 1.70 -0.28
C LEU A 165 6.97 0.66 -1.24
N ASN A 166 7.54 -0.41 -0.70
CA ASN A 166 7.68 -1.68 -1.40
C ASN A 166 6.36 -2.43 -1.24
N ILE A 167 5.64 -2.67 -2.34
CA ILE A 167 4.41 -3.45 -2.32
C ILE A 167 4.67 -4.83 -2.89
N LYS A 168 4.21 -5.88 -2.21
CA LYS A 168 4.31 -7.29 -2.63
C LYS A 168 2.93 -7.90 -2.83
N ASP A 169 2.72 -8.53 -3.98
CA ASP A 169 1.57 -9.39 -4.29
C ASP A 169 2.08 -10.75 -4.86
N PRO A 170 1.22 -11.71 -5.20
CA PRO A 170 1.65 -12.99 -5.81
C PRO A 170 2.35 -12.87 -7.17
N SER A 171 2.22 -11.74 -7.87
CA SER A 171 2.86 -11.50 -9.17
C SER A 171 4.27 -10.92 -9.04
N GLY A 172 4.60 -10.31 -7.90
CA GLY A 172 5.95 -9.85 -7.57
C GLY A 172 5.97 -8.66 -6.61
N THR A 173 7.04 -7.86 -6.70
CA THR A 173 7.23 -6.65 -5.91
C THR A 173 7.29 -5.40 -6.79
N ALA A 174 6.74 -4.30 -6.29
CA ALA A 174 6.70 -3.00 -6.98
C ALA A 174 7.05 -1.85 -6.02
N LYS A 175 7.87 -0.90 -6.48
CA LYS A 175 8.16 0.34 -5.74
C LYS A 175 7.11 1.41 -6.03
N ILE A 176 6.61 2.06 -4.99
CA ILE A 176 5.63 3.14 -5.07
C ILE A 176 6.16 4.36 -4.33
N CYS A 177 6.27 5.50 -5.02
CA CYS A 177 6.68 6.77 -4.44
C CYS A 177 5.46 7.64 -4.13
N LEU A 178 5.19 7.83 -2.83
CA LEU A 178 4.10 8.67 -2.31
C LEU A 178 4.60 10.09 -2.03
N PHE A 179 3.73 11.08 -2.23
CA PHE A 179 4.00 12.51 -2.04
C PHE A 179 2.91 13.21 -1.22
N GLY A 180 3.33 14.15 -0.36
CA GLY A 180 2.44 14.97 0.47
C GLY A 180 1.59 14.12 1.41
N ASP A 181 0.31 14.44 1.51
CA ASP A 181 -0.68 13.85 2.41
C ASP A 181 -0.69 12.31 2.33
N ASN A 182 -0.61 11.74 1.12
CA ASN A 182 -0.51 10.29 0.90
C ASN A 182 0.79 9.69 1.47
N ALA A 183 1.89 10.44 1.56
CA ALA A 183 3.14 9.99 2.18
C ALA A 183 3.12 10.08 3.71
N GLU A 184 2.23 10.91 4.29
CA GLU A 184 2.14 11.15 5.73
C GLU A 184 1.25 10.12 6.45
N MET A 185 0.42 9.36 5.72
CA MET A 185 -0.40 8.26 6.26
C MET A 185 0.44 7.22 7.04
N ASN A 186 -0.11 6.67 8.11
CA ASN A 186 0.58 5.74 9.02
C ASN A 186 0.70 4.32 8.45
N PHE A 187 1.48 4.13 7.38
CA PHE A 187 1.84 2.79 6.90
C PHE A 187 2.86 2.12 7.83
N GLU A 188 2.55 0.91 8.27
CA GLU A 188 3.43 -0.02 8.95
C GLU A 188 3.92 -1.12 7.98
N VAL A 189 4.86 -1.96 8.46
CA VAL A 189 5.31 -3.14 7.73
C VAL A 189 4.29 -4.25 7.95
N ASN A 190 3.85 -4.87 6.85
CA ASN A 190 2.76 -5.86 6.79
C ASN A 190 1.32 -5.28 6.76
N ASP A 191 1.14 -3.97 6.61
CA ASP A 191 -0.18 -3.44 6.27
C ASP A 191 -0.64 -3.92 4.89
N GLY A 192 -1.88 -4.35 4.79
CA GLY A 192 -2.54 -4.49 3.50
C GLY A 192 -3.01 -3.14 2.99
N VAL A 193 -2.72 -2.82 1.74
CA VAL A 193 -3.14 -1.55 1.15
C VAL A 193 -3.69 -1.70 -0.26
N GLU A 194 -4.78 -0.99 -0.52
CA GLU A 194 -5.27 -0.70 -1.84
C GLU A 194 -4.84 0.71 -2.23
N ILE A 195 -4.03 0.84 -3.27
CA ILE A 195 -3.59 2.13 -3.80
C ILE A 195 -4.01 2.25 -5.26
N SER A 196 -4.83 3.25 -5.55
CA SER A 196 -5.34 3.55 -6.89
C SER A 196 -4.89 4.93 -7.37
N GLY A 197 -5.04 5.22 -8.67
CA GLY A 197 -4.65 6.53 -9.24
C GLY A 197 -3.14 6.77 -9.30
N LEU A 198 -2.34 5.71 -9.37
CA LEU A 198 -0.88 5.76 -9.56
C LEU A 198 -0.51 5.88 -11.03
N TYR A 199 0.64 6.50 -11.32
CA TYR A 199 1.24 6.51 -12.66
C TYR A 199 2.64 5.90 -12.67
N ARG A 200 3.08 5.38 -13.83
CA ARG A 200 4.43 4.84 -14.01
C ARG A 200 5.42 5.97 -14.28
N LYS A 201 6.60 5.90 -13.64
CA LYS A 201 7.69 6.86 -13.82
C LYS A 201 9.03 6.14 -13.79
N THR A 202 9.94 6.50 -14.69
CA THR A 202 11.34 6.08 -14.59
C THR A 202 12.10 7.07 -13.71
N TYR A 203 12.70 6.59 -12.62
CA TYR A 203 13.55 7.38 -11.74
C TYR A 203 14.91 6.70 -11.60
N MET A 204 15.99 7.44 -11.90
CA MET A 204 17.37 6.92 -11.90
C MET A 204 17.52 5.59 -12.68
N GLY A 205 16.85 5.49 -13.84
CA GLY A 205 16.86 4.30 -14.69
C GLY A 205 15.95 3.15 -14.23
N LYS A 206 15.46 3.18 -12.98
CA LYS A 206 14.53 2.18 -12.43
C LYS A 206 13.08 2.57 -12.72
N GLN A 207 12.23 1.57 -12.99
CA GLN A 207 10.77 1.77 -13.09
C GLN A 207 10.16 1.80 -11.69
N GLN A 208 9.32 2.79 -11.42
CA GLN A 208 8.54 2.89 -10.19
C GLN A 208 7.10 3.36 -10.49
N LEU A 209 6.17 3.04 -9.60
CA LEU A 209 4.88 3.70 -9.52
C LEU A 209 5.03 4.98 -8.70
N THR A 210 4.18 5.98 -8.96
CA THR A 210 4.26 7.28 -8.30
C THR A 210 2.87 7.86 -8.10
N SER A 211 2.68 8.48 -6.93
CA SER A 211 1.43 9.15 -6.58
C SER A 211 1.24 10.49 -7.28
N SER A 212 -0.01 10.83 -7.52
CA SER A 212 -0.52 12.08 -8.08
C SER A 212 -1.59 12.68 -7.16
N ARG A 213 -2.22 13.78 -7.58
CA ARG A 213 -3.37 14.37 -6.86
C ARG A 213 -4.62 13.47 -6.85
N VAL A 214 -4.74 12.51 -7.78
CA VAL A 214 -5.87 11.55 -7.82
C VAL A 214 -5.54 10.21 -7.16
N THR A 215 -4.34 10.06 -6.58
CA THR A 215 -3.98 8.84 -5.85
C THR A 215 -4.76 8.75 -4.55
N THR A 216 -5.37 7.59 -4.31
CA THR A 216 -5.98 7.26 -3.01
C THR A 216 -5.36 6.00 -2.45
N CYS A 217 -5.15 5.99 -1.14
CA CYS A 217 -4.64 4.85 -0.38
C CYS A 217 -5.71 4.43 0.64
N ARG A 218 -5.96 3.13 0.77
CA ARG A 218 -6.88 2.55 1.77
C ARG A 218 -6.22 1.36 2.44
N PHE A 219 -6.27 1.32 3.76
CA PHE A 219 -5.87 0.14 4.52
C PHE A 219 -6.92 -0.96 4.37
N GLN A 220 -6.44 -2.20 4.25
CA GLN A 220 -7.24 -3.42 4.25
C GLN A 220 -6.59 -4.41 5.21
N ASP A 221 -7.35 -5.06 6.10
CA ASP A 221 -6.76 -6.11 6.93
C ASP A 221 -6.30 -7.27 6.04
N VAL A 222 -5.04 -7.66 6.18
CA VAL A 222 -4.50 -8.86 5.55
C VAL A 222 -4.08 -9.85 6.63
N GLU A 223 -4.54 -11.08 6.47
CA GLU A 223 -4.07 -12.22 7.25
C GLU A 223 -3.12 -13.05 6.38
N ASP A 224 -2.05 -13.56 6.98
CA ASP A 224 -1.20 -14.64 6.48
C ASP A 224 -0.19 -14.34 5.34
N ILE A 225 -0.07 -13.11 4.84
CA ILE A 225 1.13 -12.68 4.08
C ILE A 225 2.06 -11.91 5.03
N SER A 226 3.38 -12.06 4.84
CA SER A 226 4.39 -11.17 5.42
C SER A 226 5.45 -10.80 4.39
N ILE A 227 5.92 -9.55 4.46
CA ILE A 227 7.15 -9.10 3.81
C ILE A 227 8.31 -9.44 4.74
N THR A 228 9.27 -10.20 4.23
CA THR A 228 10.54 -10.43 4.92
C THR A 228 11.56 -9.35 4.53
N SER A 229 12.66 -9.24 5.28
CA SER A 229 13.74 -8.30 4.94
C SER A 229 14.37 -8.55 3.56
N THR A 230 14.23 -9.74 2.99
CA THR A 230 14.67 -10.08 1.62
C THR A 230 13.71 -9.61 0.52
N ASP A 231 12.46 -9.27 0.87
CA ASP A 231 11.48 -8.69 -0.06
C ASP A 231 11.56 -7.16 -0.15
N LEU A 232 12.18 -6.53 0.85
CA LEU A 232 12.46 -5.10 0.86
C LEU A 232 13.54 -4.81 -0.19
N MET A 233 13.14 -4.35 -1.37
CA MET A 233 14.10 -3.79 -2.31
C MET A 233 14.75 -2.55 -1.68
N ASP A 234 16.08 -2.52 -1.68
CA ASP A 234 16.95 -1.50 -1.04
C ASP A 234 16.39 -0.08 -1.07
N ASP A 235 16.60 0.68 0.00
CA ASP A 235 16.29 2.11 0.04
C ASP A 235 17.00 2.84 -1.11
N ASP A 236 16.26 3.13 -2.19
CA ASP A 236 16.73 3.94 -3.33
C ASP A 236 16.81 5.43 -2.96
N PHE A 237 16.41 5.79 -1.73
CA PHE A 237 17.00 6.91 -1.06
C PHE A 237 18.41 6.52 -0.62
N LEU A 238 19.41 6.96 -1.39
CA LEU A 238 20.80 7.09 -0.95
C LEU A 238 20.81 7.43 0.56
N PRO A 239 21.56 6.68 1.39
CA PRO A 239 21.67 7.02 2.80
C PRO A 239 22.16 8.46 2.90
N ASP A 240 21.60 9.20 3.85
CA ASP A 240 21.97 10.61 4.05
C ASP A 240 23.47 10.72 4.40
N ASP A 241 24.05 9.63 4.93
CA ASP A 241 25.45 9.43 5.30
C ASP A 241 26.33 8.92 4.13
N MET A 242 26.21 9.49 2.93
CA MET A 242 27.19 9.25 1.84
C MET A 242 28.48 10.08 2.04
N ASP A 243 29.15 9.81 3.16
CA ASP A 243 30.33 10.48 3.74
C ASP A 243 31.64 10.29 2.93
N GLY A 244 31.52 9.92 1.65
CA GLY A 244 32.64 9.68 0.71
C GLY A 244 32.65 10.60 -0.51
N LYS A 245 31.71 11.56 -0.61
CA LYS A 245 31.61 12.46 -1.76
C LYS A 245 32.58 13.63 -1.62
N ARG A 246 33.54 13.72 -2.54
CA ARG A 246 34.31 14.95 -2.74
C ARG A 246 33.39 16.00 -3.34
N THR A 247 32.96 16.96 -2.53
CA THR A 247 32.46 18.25 -3.05
C THR A 247 33.55 18.81 -3.96
N VAL A 248 33.21 19.05 -5.23
CA VAL A 248 34.13 19.57 -6.23
C VAL A 248 33.82 21.04 -6.50
N LYS A 249 34.88 21.83 -6.66
CA LYS A 249 34.75 23.17 -7.21
C LYS A 249 34.40 23.09 -8.68
N ILE A 250 33.23 23.60 -9.02
CA ILE A 250 32.71 23.70 -10.38
C ILE A 250 32.99 25.11 -10.87
N THR A 251 33.50 25.24 -12.09
CA THR A 251 33.61 26.51 -12.82
C THR A 251 32.73 26.40 -14.05
N VAL A 252 31.70 27.25 -14.13
CA VAL A 252 30.86 27.40 -15.31
C VAL A 252 31.70 28.08 -16.40
N THR A 253 31.78 27.46 -17.56
CA THR A 253 32.53 28.01 -18.70
C THR A 253 31.61 28.56 -19.78
N ASP A 254 30.40 28.03 -19.94
CA ASP A 254 29.43 28.50 -20.94
C ASP A 254 27.98 28.08 -20.61
N ILE A 255 27.01 28.78 -21.21
CA ILE A 255 25.58 28.42 -21.21
C ILE A 255 25.25 27.89 -22.62
N MET A 256 25.10 26.57 -22.73
CA MET A 256 24.96 25.88 -24.03
C MET A 256 23.56 26.00 -24.65
N ASP A 257 22.52 25.95 -23.81
CA ASP A 257 21.11 25.86 -24.20
C ASP A 257 20.24 26.19 -22.97
N PHE A 258 19.06 26.76 -23.19
CA PHE A 258 18.09 27.02 -22.12
C PHE A 258 16.65 27.00 -22.66
N ASP A 259 15.71 26.67 -21.80
CA ASP A 259 14.33 26.44 -22.21
C ASP A 259 13.39 26.71 -21.03
N VAL A 260 12.50 27.70 -21.20
CA VAL A 260 11.40 28.04 -20.30
C VAL A 260 10.12 27.45 -20.90
N TYR A 261 9.51 26.51 -20.18
CA TYR A 261 8.39 25.72 -20.68
C TYR A 261 7.27 25.63 -19.64
N HIS A 262 6.07 25.40 -20.15
CA HIS A 262 4.89 25.15 -19.34
C HIS A 262 4.88 23.68 -18.91
N CYS A 263 4.56 23.41 -17.64
CA CYS A 263 4.56 22.06 -17.09
C CYS A 263 3.40 21.82 -16.12
N CYS A 264 3.09 20.54 -15.94
CA CYS A 264 2.11 20.05 -14.98
C CYS A 264 2.44 20.51 -13.53
N SER A 265 1.48 21.19 -12.90
CA SER A 265 1.51 21.71 -11.53
C SER A 265 1.22 20.66 -10.46
N SER A 266 0.84 19.44 -10.84
CA SER A 266 0.61 18.34 -9.90
C SER A 266 1.89 17.91 -9.18
N ARG A 267 1.79 17.74 -7.84
CA ARG A 267 2.92 17.36 -6.96
C ARG A 267 3.64 16.14 -7.55
N GLY A 268 4.94 16.26 -7.79
CA GLY A 268 5.81 15.17 -8.27
C GLY A 268 5.79 14.89 -9.78
N CYS A 269 4.85 15.45 -10.56
CA CYS A 269 4.74 15.16 -12.00
C CYS A 269 5.70 16.02 -12.85
N TYR A 270 5.48 17.34 -12.91
CA TYR A 270 6.30 18.32 -13.65
C TYR A 270 6.50 18.03 -15.15
N ASP A 271 5.64 17.22 -15.77
CA ASP A 271 5.76 16.86 -17.19
C ASP A 271 5.50 18.06 -18.12
N LYS A 272 6.19 18.08 -19.26
CA LYS A 272 6.28 19.21 -20.21
C LYS A 272 5.08 19.38 -21.13
N LYS A 273 4.17 18.40 -21.19
CA LYS A 273 3.08 18.38 -22.17
C LYS A 273 1.75 18.32 -21.45
N LEU A 274 0.83 19.19 -21.84
CA LEU A 274 -0.59 19.04 -21.58
C LEU A 274 -1.28 18.74 -22.92
N VAL A 275 -2.16 17.74 -22.95
CA VAL A 275 -2.96 17.39 -24.12
C VAL A 275 -4.42 17.64 -23.74
N ASN A 276 -5.09 18.55 -24.43
CA ASN A 276 -6.48 18.96 -24.12
C ASN A 276 -6.67 19.37 -22.64
N LYS A 277 -5.74 20.18 -22.08
CA LYS A 277 -5.66 20.58 -20.66
C LYS A 277 -5.50 19.44 -19.64
N LYS A 278 -5.21 18.21 -20.10
CA LYS A 278 -4.87 17.07 -19.25
C LYS A 278 -3.38 16.77 -19.30
N CYS A 279 -2.78 16.50 -18.15
CA CYS A 279 -1.44 15.93 -18.11
C CYS A 279 -1.48 14.46 -18.58
N PRO A 280 -0.73 14.06 -19.63
CA PRO A 280 -0.74 12.69 -20.13
C PRO A 280 -0.04 11.71 -19.16
N THR A 281 0.83 12.22 -18.28
CA THR A 281 1.57 11.41 -17.31
C THR A 281 0.79 11.14 -16.02
N CYS A 282 0.09 12.13 -15.44
CA CYS A 282 -0.64 11.94 -14.17
C CYS A 282 -2.16 12.10 -14.26
N GLY A 283 -2.71 12.37 -15.45
CA GLY A 283 -4.15 12.48 -15.68
C GLY A 283 -4.82 13.74 -15.12
N SER A 284 -4.07 14.64 -14.46
CA SER A 284 -4.63 15.87 -13.90
C SER A 284 -5.25 16.77 -14.98
N GLU A 285 -6.50 17.15 -14.75
CA GLU A 285 -7.11 18.33 -15.38
C GLU A 285 -6.59 19.55 -14.64
N GLU A 286 -5.92 20.47 -15.35
CA GLU A 286 -5.33 21.65 -14.73
C GLU A 286 -5.89 22.94 -15.36
N GLU A 287 -6.40 23.82 -14.51
CA GLU A 287 -6.90 25.15 -14.91
C GLU A 287 -5.76 26.17 -15.12
N GLN A 288 -4.58 25.93 -14.55
CA GLN A 288 -3.44 26.83 -14.57
C GLN A 288 -2.12 26.10 -14.83
N GLU A 289 -1.39 26.55 -15.85
CA GLU A 289 -0.10 26.00 -16.25
C GLU A 289 1.01 26.59 -15.39
N LYS A 290 1.90 25.74 -14.82
CA LYS A 290 3.05 26.23 -14.07
C LYS A 290 4.28 26.32 -14.99
N LYS A 291 4.90 27.49 -15.10
CA LYS A 291 6.20 27.61 -15.78
C LYS A 291 7.32 26.93 -14.99
N SER A 292 8.20 26.27 -15.72
CA SER A 292 9.46 25.69 -15.25
C SER A 292 10.56 25.97 -16.27
N CYS A 293 11.81 25.73 -15.91
CA CYS A 293 12.95 25.92 -16.80
C CYS A 293 13.98 24.79 -16.70
N ARG A 294 14.81 24.69 -17.74
CA ARG A 294 16.06 23.95 -17.75
C ARG A 294 17.16 24.81 -18.38
N VAL A 295 18.39 24.60 -17.95
CA VAL A 295 19.60 25.24 -18.47
C VAL A 295 20.64 24.16 -18.68
N GLN A 296 21.28 24.11 -19.83
CA GLN A 296 22.45 23.28 -20.08
C GLN A 296 23.70 24.13 -19.90
N LEU A 297 24.55 23.77 -18.95
CA LEU A 297 25.83 24.42 -18.73
C LEU A 297 26.98 23.57 -19.26
N LEU A 298 27.98 24.25 -19.80
CA LEU A 298 29.33 23.73 -19.92
C LEU A 298 30.10 24.09 -18.66
N TYR A 299 30.79 23.13 -18.06
CA TYR A 299 31.54 23.32 -16.83
C TYR A 299 32.87 22.58 -16.83
N SER A 300 33.78 23.04 -15.96
CA SER A 300 35.05 22.39 -15.68
C SER A 300 35.24 22.17 -14.17
N THR A 301 36.00 21.14 -13.82
CA THR A 301 36.52 20.87 -12.48
C THR A 301 38.05 20.77 -12.53
N SER A 302 38.70 20.53 -11.40
CA SER A 302 40.14 20.25 -11.34
C SER A 302 40.59 19.00 -12.12
N GLU A 303 39.68 18.07 -12.41
CA GLU A 303 39.98 16.79 -13.05
C GLU A 303 39.49 16.70 -14.51
N LYS A 304 38.43 17.46 -14.87
CA LYS A 304 37.76 17.35 -16.18
C LYS A 304 37.33 18.71 -16.68
N THR A 305 37.60 19.01 -17.95
CA THR A 305 37.15 20.23 -18.63
C THR A 305 35.98 19.97 -19.57
N ASN A 306 35.25 21.02 -19.94
CA ASN A 306 34.20 21.01 -20.97
C ASN A 306 33.12 19.91 -20.79
N GLN A 307 32.76 19.62 -19.54
CA GLN A 307 31.69 18.68 -19.21
C GLN A 307 30.33 19.36 -19.36
N LYS A 308 29.30 18.61 -19.75
CA LYS A 308 27.93 19.14 -19.95
C LYS A 308 27.02 18.67 -18.83
N ILE A 309 26.19 19.57 -18.30
CA ILE A 309 25.17 19.24 -17.29
C ILE A 309 23.86 19.96 -17.56
N THR A 310 22.73 19.27 -17.34
CA THR A 310 21.39 19.87 -17.40
C THR A 310 20.90 20.17 -16.00
N ILE A 311 20.69 21.45 -15.72
CA ILE A 311 20.20 21.98 -14.45
C ILE A 311 18.73 22.34 -14.61
N TRP A 312 17.91 21.99 -13.61
CA TRP A 312 16.47 22.28 -13.58
C TRP A 312 16.18 23.41 -12.59
N ARG A 313 15.05 24.13 -12.76
CA ARG A 313 14.67 25.29 -11.93
C ARG A 313 15.02 25.21 -10.43
N PRO A 314 14.76 24.12 -9.69
CA PRO A 314 15.05 24.07 -8.26
C PRO A 314 16.55 24.15 -7.96
N THR A 315 17.35 23.30 -8.63
CA THR A 315 18.82 23.29 -8.54
C THR A 315 19.43 24.60 -9.02
N LEU A 316 18.84 25.24 -10.04
CA LEU A 316 19.25 26.58 -10.48
C LEU A 316 18.99 27.64 -9.39
N SER A 317 17.85 27.56 -8.70
CA SER A 317 17.51 28.47 -7.60
C SER A 317 18.42 28.26 -6.38
N GLU A 318 18.84 27.01 -6.12
CA GLU A 318 19.82 26.66 -5.09
C GLU A 318 21.22 27.23 -5.41
N ILE A 319 21.68 27.17 -6.67
CA ILE A 319 22.97 27.75 -7.12
C ILE A 319 22.96 29.29 -7.03
N ILE A 320 21.88 29.92 -7.50
CA ILE A 320 21.75 31.39 -7.53
C ILE A 320 21.37 31.94 -6.13
N LYS A 321 20.92 31.08 -5.20
CA LYS A 321 20.49 31.41 -3.83
C LYS A 321 19.31 32.39 -3.76
N GLN A 322 18.46 32.41 -4.79
CA GLN A 322 17.22 33.19 -4.85
C GLN A 322 16.19 32.52 -5.77
N GLU A 323 14.93 32.96 -5.72
CA GLU A 323 13.90 32.45 -6.63
C GLU A 323 14.10 32.98 -8.06
N VAL A 324 14.16 32.07 -9.03
CA VAL A 324 14.32 32.41 -10.45
C VAL A 324 12.96 32.77 -11.06
N ASN A 325 12.89 33.93 -11.72
CA ASN A 325 11.68 34.46 -12.34
C ASN A 325 11.54 33.91 -13.76
N LEU A 326 10.33 33.51 -14.15
CA LEU A 326 10.06 32.87 -15.45
C LEU A 326 9.13 33.75 -16.29
N GLY A 327 9.64 34.92 -16.64
CA GLY A 327 8.98 35.88 -17.54
C GLY A 327 9.08 35.45 -19.01
N SER A 328 9.66 36.30 -19.86
CA SER A 328 10.05 35.93 -21.23
C SER A 328 11.35 35.11 -21.25
N SER A 329 11.68 34.52 -22.41
CA SER A 329 12.96 33.81 -22.60
C SER A 329 14.16 34.75 -22.48
N ASP A 330 14.02 35.99 -22.95
CA ASP A 330 15.09 36.98 -22.96
C ASP A 330 15.35 37.52 -21.55
N GLU A 331 14.29 37.87 -20.80
CA GLU A 331 14.37 38.23 -19.37
C GLU A 331 15.02 37.13 -18.54
N PHE A 332 14.71 35.86 -18.83
CA PHE A 332 15.28 34.70 -18.15
C PHE A 332 16.77 34.51 -18.48
N LEU A 333 17.18 34.76 -19.73
CA LEU A 333 18.58 34.72 -20.13
C LEU A 333 19.37 35.84 -19.45
N GLU A 334 18.88 37.08 -19.49
CA GLU A 334 19.49 38.22 -18.77
C GLU A 334 19.62 37.92 -17.27
N GLN A 335 18.57 37.36 -16.66
CA GLN A 335 18.59 36.97 -15.24
C GLN A 335 19.70 35.96 -14.96
N ILE A 336 19.82 34.89 -15.75
CA ILE A 336 20.88 33.88 -15.55
C ILE A 336 22.27 34.47 -15.81
N SER A 337 22.46 35.18 -16.91
CA SER A 337 23.77 35.77 -17.26
C SER A 337 24.28 36.76 -16.21
N SER A 338 23.37 37.44 -15.49
CA SER A 338 23.75 38.35 -14.40
C SER A 338 23.95 37.67 -13.03
N LEU A 339 23.32 36.52 -12.77
CA LEU A 339 23.16 35.99 -11.41
C LEU A 339 23.70 34.57 -11.21
N LEU A 340 24.02 33.85 -12.28
CA LEU A 340 24.68 32.54 -12.20
C LEU A 340 26.15 32.73 -11.78
N PRO A 341 26.59 32.23 -10.60
CA PRO A 341 27.98 32.35 -10.19
C PRO A 341 28.90 31.57 -11.13
N ILE A 342 30.00 32.23 -11.55
CA ILE A 342 31.04 31.64 -12.40
C ILE A 342 31.65 30.39 -11.75
N SER A 343 31.70 30.32 -10.41
CA SER A 343 32.15 29.13 -9.69
C SER A 343 31.38 28.93 -8.40
N PHE A 344 31.07 27.68 -8.09
CA PHE A 344 30.38 27.22 -6.89
C PHE A 344 30.85 25.82 -6.52
N GLU A 345 30.49 25.34 -5.34
CA GLU A 345 30.83 23.99 -4.87
C GLU A 345 29.60 23.07 -4.88
N ALA A 346 29.75 21.84 -5.37
CA ALA A 346 28.67 20.85 -5.38
C ALA A 346 29.21 19.41 -5.49
N ASP A 347 28.35 18.44 -5.15
CA ASP A 347 28.59 17.03 -5.40
C ASP A 347 28.01 16.64 -6.78
N ILE A 348 28.78 15.89 -7.58
CA ILE A 348 28.35 15.42 -8.91
C ILE A 348 28.02 13.92 -8.84
N ILE A 349 26.76 13.56 -9.05
CA ILE A 349 26.23 12.18 -8.99
C ILE A 349 25.37 11.94 -10.22
N ASP A 350 25.68 10.93 -11.03
CA ASP A 350 24.93 10.56 -12.26
C ASP A 350 24.61 11.76 -13.17
N ASN A 351 25.61 12.62 -13.41
CA ASN A 351 25.49 13.90 -14.14
C ASN A 351 24.42 14.86 -13.57
N LYS A 352 24.20 14.86 -12.25
CA LYS A 352 23.37 15.82 -11.51
C LYS A 352 24.16 16.45 -10.38
N LEU A 353 23.80 17.70 -10.06
CA LEU A 353 24.35 18.45 -8.93
C LEU A 353 23.51 18.19 -7.67
N GLN A 354 24.17 18.02 -6.54
CA GLN A 354 23.59 17.93 -5.19
C GLN A 354 24.48 18.71 -4.20
N ASN A 355 23.96 19.00 -3.00
CA ASN A 355 24.72 19.61 -1.89
C ASN A 355 25.49 20.88 -2.29
N ILE A 356 24.79 21.80 -2.98
CA ILE A 356 25.34 23.05 -3.49
C ILE A 356 25.71 23.98 -2.31
N LYS A 357 26.90 24.60 -2.38
CA LYS A 357 27.48 25.48 -1.35
C LYS A 357 27.88 26.83 -1.96
#